data_AF-A0AAU3SFL4-F1
#
_entry.id   AF-A0AAU3SFL4-F1
#
_cell.length_a   1.000
_cell.length_b   1.000
_cell.length_c   1.000
_cell.angle_alpha   90.00
_cell.angle_beta   90.00
_cell.angle_gamma   90.00
#
_symmetry.space_group_name_H-M   'P 1'
#
loop_
_entity.id
_entity.type
_entity.pdbx_description
1 polymer ?
#
loop_
_entity_poly.entity_id
_entity_poly.type
_entity_poly.pdbx_seq_one_letter_code
_entity_poly.pdbx_strand_id
1 'polypeptide(L)'
;MRLRHYDIDSPRGGGKSKLADDAGVHRAAVSRLLQRQSMPDLETMRRLAAVLGVPLRDMLIRSGRLSEDDLPIAVTRGGQDVDGPQLSPEEAARRMGVPPELRELFVRVTKAFLPESGEGAGSPGV
;
A
#
# COMPACT_ATOMS: atom_id res chain seq x y z
N MET A 1 -18.09 7.32 -17.00
CA MET A 1 -17.21 8.21 -16.20
C MET A 1 -16.27 8.95 -17.14
N ARG A 2 -16.52 10.23 -17.49
CA ARG A 2 -15.54 11.05 -18.25
C ARG A 2 -14.50 11.63 -17.29
N LEU A 3 -13.57 10.79 -16.83
CA LEU A 3 -12.39 11.31 -16.16
C LEU A 3 -11.36 11.68 -17.24
N ARG A 4 -11.04 12.98 -17.32
CA ARG A 4 -9.82 13.52 -17.92
C ARG A 4 -9.43 12.88 -19.27
N HIS A 5 -10.26 13.13 -20.29
CA HIS A 5 -10.01 12.81 -21.72
C HIS A 5 -10.02 11.34 -22.16
N TYR A 6 -10.26 10.37 -21.29
CA TYR A 6 -10.46 8.98 -21.73
C TYR A 6 -11.93 8.67 -21.93
N ASP A 7 -12.32 8.39 -23.17
CA ASP A 7 -13.63 7.82 -23.47
C ASP A 7 -13.61 6.30 -23.23
N ILE A 8 -13.68 5.92 -21.95
CA ILE A 8 -13.65 4.51 -21.52
C ILE A 8 -14.98 3.78 -21.75
N ASP A 9 -16.07 4.50 -21.98
CA ASP A 9 -17.43 3.94 -22.10
C ASP A 9 -17.80 3.69 -23.56
N SER A 10 -17.15 4.35 -24.52
CA SER A 10 -17.36 4.09 -25.95
C SER A 10 -16.77 2.73 -26.38
N PRO A 11 -17.58 1.84 -27.01
CA PRO A 11 -17.10 0.56 -27.54
C PRO A 11 -16.00 0.69 -28.59
N ARG A 12 -15.89 1.85 -29.25
CA ARG A 12 -14.91 2.14 -30.33
C ARG A 12 -13.99 3.33 -30.01
N GLY A 13 -14.15 3.98 -28.86
CA GLY A 13 -13.50 5.26 -28.54
C GLY A 13 -12.03 5.19 -28.11
N GLY A 14 -11.42 4.00 -28.09
CA GLY A 14 -9.99 3.83 -27.79
C GLY A 14 -9.56 4.21 -26.37
N GLY A 15 -10.44 4.79 -25.53
CA GLY A 15 -10.07 5.33 -24.23
C GLY A 15 -9.53 4.28 -23.26
N LYS A 16 -10.03 3.04 -23.32
CA LYS A 16 -9.49 1.91 -22.53
C LYS A 16 -8.06 1.58 -22.93
N SER A 17 -7.78 1.54 -24.23
CA SER A 17 -6.44 1.26 -24.77
C SER A 17 -5.48 2.40 -24.45
N LYS A 18 -5.92 3.65 -24.65
CA LYS A 18 -5.12 4.83 -24.35
C LYS A 18 -4.78 4.92 -22.86
N LEU A 19 -5.74 4.63 -21.97
CA LEU A 19 -5.48 4.58 -20.52
C LEU A 19 -4.45 3.51 -20.16
N ALA A 20 -4.55 2.33 -20.78
CA ALA A 20 -3.59 1.25 -20.55
C ALA A 20 -2.18 1.63 -21.02
N ASP A 21 -2.08 2.21 -22.22
CA ASP A 21 -0.83 2.62 -22.83
C ASP A 21 -0.19 3.77 -22.02
N ASP A 22 -0.97 4.79 -21.65
CA ASP A 22 -0.50 5.94 -20.87
C ASP A 22 -0.06 5.54 -19.44
N ALA A 23 -0.73 4.54 -18.84
CA ALA A 23 -0.34 3.99 -17.54
C ALA A 23 0.76 2.92 -17.62
N GLY A 24 1.16 2.49 -18.82
CA GLY A 24 2.10 1.39 -19.00
C GLY A 24 1.63 0.10 -18.32
N VAL A 25 0.33 -0.21 -18.44
CA VAL A 25 -0.29 -1.42 -17.90
C VAL A 25 -0.91 -2.25 -19.01
N HIS A 26 -1.08 -3.56 -18.79
CA HIS A 26 -1.71 -4.41 -19.79
C HIS A 26 -3.18 -4.01 -20.03
N ARG A 27 -3.55 -3.85 -21.31
CA ARG A 27 -4.95 -3.59 -21.74
C ARG A 27 -5.95 -4.59 -21.16
N ALA A 28 -5.55 -5.88 -21.06
CA ALA A 28 -6.37 -6.91 -20.45
C ALA A 28 -6.64 -6.66 -18.96
N ALA A 29 -5.67 -6.13 -18.20
CA ALA A 29 -5.86 -5.77 -16.79
C ALA A 29 -6.86 -4.61 -16.65
N VAL A 30 -6.76 -3.59 -17.50
CA VAL A 30 -7.73 -2.48 -17.55
C VAL A 30 -9.13 -2.98 -17.92
N SER A 31 -9.24 -3.89 -18.90
CA SER A 31 -10.53 -4.47 -19.29
C SER A 31 -11.17 -5.25 -18.14
N ARG A 32 -10.42 -6.13 -17.45
CA ARG A 32 -10.92 -6.90 -16.30
C ARG A 32 -11.35 -6.01 -15.15
N LEU A 33 -10.60 -4.95 -14.86
CA LEU A 33 -10.95 -3.94 -13.88
C LEU A 33 -12.28 -3.26 -14.21
N LEU A 34 -12.44 -2.77 -15.44
CA LEU A 34 -13.67 -2.10 -15.88
C LEU A 34 -14.88 -3.05 -15.91
N GLN A 35 -14.65 -4.33 -16.16
CA GLN A 35 -15.64 -5.40 -16.10
C GLN A 35 -15.87 -5.93 -14.68
N ARG A 36 -15.18 -5.39 -13.66
CA ARG A 36 -15.26 -5.81 -12.25
C ARG A 36 -14.92 -7.29 -12.03
N GLN A 37 -14.15 -7.89 -12.93
CA GLN A 37 -13.74 -9.30 -12.84
C GLN A 37 -12.58 -9.51 -11.85
N SER A 38 -11.70 -8.51 -11.70
CA SER A 38 -10.56 -8.60 -10.82
C SER A 38 -10.13 -7.24 -10.30
N MET A 39 -9.70 -7.19 -9.04
CA MET A 39 -9.04 -6.02 -8.49
C MET A 39 -7.55 -6.03 -8.85
N PRO A 40 -6.99 -4.92 -9.35
CA PRO A 40 -5.57 -4.81 -9.69
C PRO A 40 -4.67 -5.01 -8.46
N ASP A 41 -3.40 -5.33 -8.70
CA ASP A 41 -2.35 -5.30 -7.70
C ASP A 41 -1.90 -3.85 -7.37
N LEU A 42 -1.02 -3.71 -6.38
CA LEU A 42 -0.54 -2.41 -5.92
C LEU A 42 0.22 -1.65 -7.01
N GLU A 43 1.03 -2.34 -7.82
CA GLU A 43 1.82 -1.69 -8.86
C GLU A 43 0.92 -1.12 -9.95
N THR A 44 -0.05 -1.90 -10.41
CA THR A 44 -1.06 -1.49 -11.38
C THR A 44 -1.88 -0.32 -10.83
N MET A 45 -2.31 -0.38 -9.57
CA MET A 45 -3.00 0.74 -8.91
C MET A 45 -2.13 2.00 -8.86
N ARG A 46 -0.84 1.89 -8.52
CA ARG A 46 0.10 3.03 -8.50
C ARG A 46 0.22 3.70 -9.87
N ARG A 47 0.38 2.90 -10.92
CA ARG A 47 0.49 3.39 -12.30
C ARG A 47 -0.80 4.09 -12.76
N LEU A 48 -1.95 3.47 -12.48
CA LEU A 48 -3.26 4.07 -12.79
C LEU A 48 -3.50 5.36 -12.00
N ALA A 49 -3.17 5.39 -10.71
CA ALA A 49 -3.31 6.56 -9.85
C ALA A 49 -2.53 7.76 -10.39
N ALA A 50 -1.28 7.54 -10.82
CA ALA A 50 -0.43 8.58 -11.40
C ALA A 50 -1.04 9.19 -12.67
N VAL A 51 -1.51 8.35 -13.61
CA VAL A 51 -2.11 8.82 -14.87
C VAL A 51 -3.46 9.50 -14.66
N LEU A 52 -4.26 8.99 -13.72
CA LEU A 52 -5.57 9.55 -13.43
C LEU A 52 -5.51 10.80 -12.55
N GLY A 53 -4.33 11.12 -11.98
CA GLY A 53 -4.15 12.21 -11.03
C GLY A 53 -4.96 12.01 -9.75
N VAL A 54 -5.12 10.77 -9.31
CA VAL A 54 -5.83 10.41 -8.08
C VAL A 54 -4.79 10.01 -7.03
N PRO A 55 -4.87 10.51 -5.79
CA PRO A 55 -3.98 10.05 -4.72
C PRO A 55 -4.08 8.53 -4.55
N LEU A 56 -2.94 7.83 -4.52
CA LEU A 56 -2.92 6.37 -4.38
C LEU A 56 -3.62 5.91 -3.08
N ARG A 57 -3.45 6.66 -1.99
CA ARG A 57 -4.17 6.42 -0.72
C ARG A 57 -5.68 6.36 -0.95
N ASP A 58 -6.25 7.38 -1.58
CA ASP A 58 -7.70 7.45 -1.83
C ASP A 58 -8.16 6.32 -2.74
N MET A 59 -7.35 5.96 -3.73
CA MET A 59 -7.63 4.82 -4.60
C MET A 59 -7.65 3.51 -3.82
N LEU A 60 -6.67 3.26 -2.96
CA LEU A 60 -6.58 2.06 -2.13
C LEU A 60 -7.76 1.97 -1.15
N ILE A 61 -8.12 3.08 -0.49
CA ILE A 61 -9.25 3.13 0.44
C ILE A 61 -10.57 2.86 -0.27
N ARG A 62 -10.85 3.58 -1.36
CA ARG A 62 -12.08 3.38 -2.13
C ARG A 62 -12.18 2.00 -2.77
N SER A 63 -11.05 1.35 -3.00
CA SER A 63 -10.99 -0.03 -3.51
C SER A 63 -11.19 -1.10 -2.43
N GLY A 64 -11.22 -0.72 -1.15
CA GLY A 64 -11.28 -1.63 -0.01
C GLY A 64 -9.98 -2.39 0.27
N ARG A 65 -8.87 -2.01 -0.39
CA ARG A 65 -7.54 -2.61 -0.19
C ARG A 65 -6.82 -2.06 1.04
N LEU A 66 -7.30 -0.95 1.58
CA LEU A 66 -6.76 -0.25 2.73
C LEU A 66 -7.93 0.39 3.48
N SER A 67 -7.99 0.26 4.79
CA SER A 67 -8.89 1.04 5.65
C SER A 67 -8.24 2.37 6.03
N GLU A 68 -9.03 3.34 6.45
CA GLU A 68 -8.49 4.53 7.13
C GLU A 68 -7.78 4.15 8.43
N ASP A 69 -8.28 3.14 9.13
CA ASP A 69 -7.71 2.62 10.38
C ASP A 69 -6.33 1.96 10.17
N ASP A 70 -6.05 1.45 8.97
CA ASP A 70 -4.75 0.86 8.61
C ASP A 70 -3.65 1.93 8.47
N LEU A 71 -4.05 3.20 8.33
CA LEU A 71 -3.17 4.35 8.28
C LEU A 71 -3.44 5.25 9.49
N PRO A 72 -3.11 4.80 10.72
CA PRO A 72 -3.24 5.67 11.88
C PRO A 72 -2.45 6.94 11.58
N ILE A 73 -3.13 8.08 11.62
CA ILE A 73 -2.46 9.37 11.50
C ILE A 73 -1.50 9.40 12.67
N ALA A 74 -0.20 9.35 12.39
CA ALA A 74 0.81 9.70 13.37
C ALA A 74 0.51 11.14 13.76
N VAL A 75 -0.28 11.32 14.81
CA VAL A 75 -0.43 12.58 15.49
C VAL A 75 0.96 12.87 16.04
N THR A 76 1.72 13.67 15.29
CA THR A 76 2.87 14.40 15.82
C THR A 76 2.33 15.42 16.81
N ARG A 77 1.87 14.92 17.95
CA ARG A 77 1.52 15.70 19.13
C ARG A 77 1.83 14.84 20.34
N GLY A 78 3.13 14.79 20.67
CA GLY A 78 3.63 14.33 21.97
C GLY A 78 3.22 12.91 22.37
N GLY A 79 4.01 11.92 21.97
CA GLY A 79 4.17 10.67 22.72
C GLY A 79 2.89 9.95 23.10
N GLN A 80 1.98 9.74 22.16
CA GLN A 80 0.98 8.69 22.30
C GLN A 80 1.42 7.57 21.37
N ASP A 81 2.32 6.75 21.92
CA ASP A 81 2.63 5.45 21.37
C ASP A 81 1.30 4.73 21.10
N VAL A 82 1.19 4.05 19.97
CA VAL A 82 0.16 3.02 19.79
C VAL A 82 0.39 2.00 20.91
N ASP A 83 -0.33 2.19 22.02
CA ASP A 83 -0.21 1.52 23.33
C ASP A 83 -0.64 0.05 23.23
N GLY A 84 0.14 -0.72 22.48
CA GLY A 84 0.13 -2.18 22.49
C GLY A 84 1.57 -2.65 22.61
N PRO A 85 1.84 -3.77 23.32
CA PRO A 85 3.18 -4.34 23.33
C PRO A 85 3.63 -4.60 21.88
N GLN A 86 4.56 -3.81 21.36
CA GLN A 86 5.15 -4.07 20.06
C GLN A 86 5.89 -5.41 20.15
N LEU A 87 5.42 -6.38 19.38
CA LEU A 87 6.02 -7.70 19.33
C LEU A 87 7.40 -7.60 18.68
N SER A 88 8.43 -8.12 19.35
CA SER A 88 9.74 -8.25 18.70
C SER A 88 9.60 -9.20 17.49
N PRO A 89 10.40 -9.02 16.43
CA PRO A 89 10.42 -9.94 15.28
C PRO A 89 10.56 -11.41 15.68
N GLU A 90 11.37 -11.69 16.70
CA GLU A 90 11.62 -13.03 17.22
C GLU A 90 10.37 -13.61 17.90
N GLU A 91 9.67 -12.80 18.70
CA GLU A 91 8.42 -13.21 19.34
C GLU A 91 7.29 -13.38 18.32
N ALA A 92 7.20 -12.50 17.32
CA ALA A 92 6.26 -12.64 16.21
C ALA A 92 6.51 -13.95 15.44
N ALA A 93 7.77 -14.29 15.14
CA ALA A 93 8.12 -15.55 14.49
C ALA A 93 7.66 -16.77 15.30
N ARG A 94 7.81 -16.74 16.63
CA ARG A 94 7.32 -17.81 17.51
C ARG A 94 5.80 -17.92 17.47
N ARG A 95 5.08 -16.80 17.60
CA ARG A 95 3.60 -16.79 17.63
C ARG A 95 2.96 -17.17 16.30
N MET A 96 3.61 -16.82 15.19
CA MET A 96 3.16 -17.21 13.84
C MET A 96 3.49 -18.67 13.49
N GLY A 97 4.16 -19.41 14.39
CA GLY A 97 4.53 -20.80 14.13
C GLY A 97 5.61 -20.95 13.06
N VAL A 98 6.46 -19.93 12.86
CA VAL A 98 7.57 -20.01 11.91
C VAL A 98 8.52 -21.14 12.35
N PRO A 99 8.83 -22.11 11.45
CA PRO A 99 9.75 -23.21 11.75
C PRO A 99 11.09 -22.70 12.27
N PRO A 100 11.72 -23.33 13.27
CA PRO A 100 12.96 -22.86 13.89
C PRO A 100 14.05 -22.46 12.89
N GLU A 101 14.21 -23.24 11.83
CA GLU A 101 15.17 -23.04 10.74
C GLU A 101 14.88 -21.80 9.86
N LEU A 102 13.64 -21.30 9.84
CA LEU A 102 13.23 -20.11 9.08
C LEU A 102 13.15 -18.84 9.94
N ARG A 103 13.30 -18.94 11.27
CA ARG A 103 13.12 -17.80 12.18
C ARG A 103 14.16 -16.70 11.95
N GLU A 104 15.42 -17.06 11.73
CA GLU A 104 16.47 -16.08 11.44
C GLU A 104 16.20 -15.31 10.15
N LEU A 105 15.71 -16.00 9.12
CA LEU A 105 15.33 -15.37 7.86
C LEU A 105 14.13 -14.44 8.05
N PHE A 106 13.10 -14.87 8.78
CA PHE A 106 11.94 -14.05 9.11
C PHE A 106 12.34 -12.77 9.84
N VAL A 107 13.17 -12.88 10.88
CA VAL A 107 13.67 -11.73 11.66
C VAL A 107 14.43 -10.75 10.78
N ARG A 108 15.32 -11.25 9.92
CA ARG A 108 16.11 -10.40 9.00
C ARG A 108 15.22 -9.63 8.03
N VAL A 109 14.24 -10.29 7.43
CA VAL A 109 13.32 -9.68 6.46
C VAL A 109 12.41 -8.66 7.14
N THR A 110 11.86 -8.99 8.30
CA THR A 110 10.93 -8.10 9.02
C THR A 110 11.60 -6.85 9.57
N LYS A 111 12.86 -6.95 10.04
CA LYS A 111 13.65 -5.79 10.47
C LYS A 111 13.78 -4.71 9.39
N ALA A 112 13.82 -5.07 8.11
CA ALA A 112 13.87 -4.11 7.01
C ALA A 112 12.60 -3.25 6.86
N PHE A 113 11.50 -3.64 7.49
CA PHE A 113 10.23 -2.90 7.48
C PHE A 113 9.95 -2.14 8.77
N LEU A 114 10.73 -2.39 9.83
CA LEU A 114 10.54 -1.73 11.11
C LEU A 114 11.27 -0.37 11.13
N PRO A 115 10.70 0.64 11.80
CA PRO A 115 11.45 1.85 12.08
C PRO A 115 12.68 1.51 12.92
N GLU A 116 13.82 2.13 12.62
CA GLU A 116 14.98 2.11 13.52
C GLU A 116 14.48 2.57 14.89
N SER A 117 14.56 1.69 15.90
CA SER A 117 14.12 2.03 17.25
C SER A 117 14.91 3.27 17.67
N GLY A 118 14.22 4.36 18.00
CA GLY A 118 14.82 5.66 18.29
C GLY A 118 15.76 5.59 19.49
N GLU A 119 17.02 5.24 19.24
CA GLU A 119 18.10 5.31 20.21
C GLU A 119 18.65 6.74 20.17
N GLY A 120 18.37 7.53 21.22
CA GLY A 120 19.08 8.77 21.50
C GLY A 120 18.25 10.05 21.61
N ALA A 121 17.57 10.23 22.75
CA ALA A 121 17.40 11.57 23.34
C ALA A 121 17.28 11.50 24.87
N GLY A 122 18.14 10.70 25.51
CA GLY A 122 18.44 10.84 26.92
C GLY A 122 19.54 11.87 27.13
N SER A 123 19.17 13.11 27.43
CA SER A 123 19.82 14.15 28.29
C SER A 123 21.35 14.42 28.18
N PRO A 124 21.81 15.69 28.32
CA PRO A 124 21.85 16.30 29.66
C PRO A 124 21.46 17.78 29.72
N GLY A 125 21.04 18.18 30.92
CA GLY A 125 20.63 19.54 31.25
C GLY A 125 21.74 20.58 31.14
N VAL A 126 21.26 21.82 31.02
CA VAL A 126 21.92 23.06 31.44
C VAL A 126 20.87 23.95 32.07
#